data_AF-A0A963RRP2-F1
#
_entry.id   AF-A0A963RRP2-F1
#
_cell.length_a   1.000
_cell.length_b   1.000
_cell.length_c   1.000
_cell.angle_alpha   90.00
_cell.angle_beta   90.00
_cell.angle_gamma   90.00
#
_symmetry.space_group_name_H-M   'P 1'
#
loop_
_entity.id
_entity.type
_entity.pdbx_description
1 polymer ?
#
loop_
_entity_poly.entity_id
_entity_poly.type
_entity_poly.pdbx_seq_one_letter_code
_entity_poly.pdbx_strand_id
1 'polypeptide(L)'
;MNATASDTLDLDALVQQAAESFGQAATPADLENAKARFLGKSGHVTALMKGLAQLSVDEKKTRGAAINVAKQAIEAALTARRQALADADLERQLQAEALDVTLPGRQRGQGGLHPISLAWERIEQIFGSMGFDVADGPEIESDWFNFTALGNPPNHPARSMQDTFYV
;
A
#
# COMPACT_ATOMS: atom_id res chain seq x y z
N MET A 1 14.68 46.43 -40.52
CA MET A 1 15.32 45.70 -39.39
C MET A 1 14.57 45.89 -38.06
N ASN A 2 13.23 45.87 -38.02
CA ASN A 2 12.46 46.12 -36.76
C ASN A 2 11.37 45.08 -36.44
N ALA A 3 11.31 43.95 -37.15
CA ALA A 3 10.20 42.99 -37.01
C ALA A 3 10.43 41.90 -35.95
N THR A 4 11.65 41.70 -35.44
CA THR A 4 11.97 40.57 -34.57
C THR A 4 11.59 40.77 -33.10
N ALA A 5 11.55 42.02 -32.60
CA ALA A 5 11.26 42.30 -31.19
C ALA A 5 9.76 42.32 -30.86
N SER A 6 8.89 42.75 -31.79
CA SER A 6 7.43 42.72 -31.56
C SER A 6 6.85 41.31 -31.69
N ASP A 7 7.41 40.48 -32.57
CA ASP A 7 6.95 39.08 -32.77
C ASP A 7 7.31 38.17 -31.58
N THR A 8 8.37 38.44 -30.82
CA THR A 8 8.71 37.68 -29.60
C THR A 8 7.80 38.04 -28.42
N LEU A 9 7.42 39.31 -28.28
CA LEU A 9 6.48 39.78 -27.26
C LEU A 9 5.09 39.14 -27.40
N ASP A 10 4.65 38.87 -28.63
CA ASP A 10 3.34 38.25 -28.92
C ASP A 10 3.33 36.75 -28.59
N LEU A 11 4.45 36.04 -28.82
CA LEU A 11 4.60 34.64 -28.44
C LEU A 11 4.69 34.44 -26.93
N ASP A 12 5.42 35.32 -26.22
CA ASP A 12 5.50 35.28 -24.75
C ASP A 12 4.14 35.56 -24.12
N ALA A 13 3.37 36.51 -24.65
CA ALA A 13 1.99 36.78 -24.23
C ALA A 13 1.08 35.56 -24.43
N LEU A 14 1.23 34.84 -25.55
CA LEU A 14 0.48 33.61 -25.81
C LEU A 14 0.82 32.49 -24.82
N VAL A 15 2.11 32.31 -24.50
CA VAL A 15 2.55 31.33 -23.48
C VAL A 15 1.97 31.68 -22.13
N GLN A 16 1.96 32.97 -21.75
CA GLN A 16 1.42 33.43 -20.48
C GLN A 16 -0.11 33.25 -20.41
N GLN A 17 -0.85 33.59 -21.46
CA GLN A 17 -2.30 33.32 -21.55
C GLN A 17 -2.63 31.83 -21.46
N ALA A 18 -1.83 30.97 -22.11
CA ALA A 18 -2.01 29.54 -22.01
C ALA A 18 -1.75 29.03 -20.59
N ALA A 19 -0.67 29.49 -19.94
CA ALA A 19 -0.35 29.14 -18.56
C ALA A 19 -1.44 29.59 -17.58
N GLU A 20 -1.97 30.80 -17.72
CA GLU A 20 -3.09 31.31 -16.92
C GLU A 20 -4.37 30.49 -17.16
N SER A 21 -4.71 30.22 -18.42
CA SER A 21 -5.89 29.42 -18.77
C SER A 21 -5.79 27.98 -18.23
N PHE A 22 -4.60 27.37 -18.22
CA PHE A 22 -4.39 26.07 -17.60
C PHE A 22 -4.47 26.18 -16.07
N GLY A 23 -3.88 27.22 -15.48
CA GLY A 23 -3.96 27.48 -14.04
C GLY A 23 -5.40 27.60 -13.51
N GLN A 24 -6.30 28.18 -14.31
CA GLN A 24 -7.72 28.33 -13.97
C GLN A 24 -8.56 27.06 -14.19
N ALA A 25 -8.06 26.08 -14.94
CA ALA A 25 -8.78 24.83 -15.18
C ALA A 25 -8.91 24.03 -13.89
N ALA A 26 -10.13 23.88 -13.37
CA ALA A 26 -10.42 23.18 -12.13
C ALA A 26 -10.60 21.66 -12.31
N THR A 27 -10.97 21.23 -13.52
CA THR A 27 -11.19 19.81 -13.84
C THR A 27 -10.32 19.35 -15.01
N PRO A 28 -10.09 18.03 -15.14
CA PRO A 28 -9.44 17.47 -16.34
C PRO A 28 -10.17 17.82 -17.64
N ALA A 29 -11.50 17.93 -17.60
CA ALA A 29 -12.31 18.34 -18.75
C ALA A 29 -12.05 19.81 -19.13
N ASP A 30 -11.96 20.71 -18.14
CA ASP A 30 -11.62 22.11 -18.36
C ASP A 30 -10.22 22.27 -18.94
N LEU A 31 -9.28 21.43 -18.48
CA LEU A 31 -7.91 21.44 -18.99
C LEU A 31 -7.83 20.98 -20.46
N GLU A 32 -8.59 19.96 -20.85
CA GLU A 32 -8.68 19.54 -22.25
C GLU A 32 -9.38 20.59 -23.13
N ASN A 33 -10.40 21.28 -22.60
CA ASN A 33 -11.03 22.41 -23.29
C ASN A 33 -10.06 23.58 -23.51
N ALA A 34 -9.26 23.91 -22.50
CA ALA A 34 -8.22 24.94 -22.61
C ALA A 34 -7.13 24.51 -23.61
N LYS A 35 -6.67 23.26 -23.54
CA LYS A 35 -5.69 22.70 -24.49
C LYS A 35 -6.17 22.79 -25.94
N ALA A 36 -7.45 22.53 -26.21
CA ALA A 36 -8.00 22.62 -27.56
C ALA A 36 -7.89 24.03 -28.16
N ARG A 37 -7.97 25.09 -27.34
CA ARG A 37 -7.83 26.49 -27.78
C ARG A 37 -6.40 26.84 -28.22
N PHE A 38 -5.38 26.28 -27.56
CA PHE A 38 -3.98 26.62 -27.86
C PHE A 38 -3.28 25.60 -28.77
N LEU A 39 -3.39 24.30 -28.46
CA LEU A 39 -2.69 23.19 -29.12
C LEU A 39 -3.59 22.36 -30.06
N GLY A 40 -4.87 22.69 -30.19
CA GLY A 40 -5.80 21.95 -31.05
C GLY A 40 -5.56 22.13 -32.55
N LYS A 41 -6.33 21.39 -33.37
CA LYS A 41 -6.27 21.45 -34.85
C LYS A 41 -6.56 22.86 -35.41
N SER A 42 -7.34 23.65 -34.68
CA SER A 42 -7.65 25.06 -34.96
C SER A 42 -7.07 26.01 -33.91
N GLY A 43 -6.14 25.54 -33.08
CA GLY A 43 -5.59 26.31 -31.96
C GLY A 43 -4.61 27.38 -32.42
N HIS A 44 -4.35 28.34 -31.52
CA HIS A 44 -3.48 29.49 -31.78
C HIS A 44 -2.08 29.09 -32.27
N VAL A 45 -1.46 28.05 -31.68
CA VAL A 45 -0.13 27.56 -32.10
C VAL A 45 -0.19 26.95 -33.50
N THR A 46 -1.24 26.19 -33.82
CA THR A 46 -1.43 25.59 -35.15
C THR A 46 -1.70 26.65 -36.23
N ALA A 47 -2.40 27.73 -35.90
CA ALA A 47 -2.62 28.87 -36.80
C ALA A 47 -1.30 29.59 -37.11
N LEU A 48 -0.46 29.85 -36.09
CA LEU A 48 0.88 30.42 -36.27
C LEU A 48 1.78 29.53 -37.13
N MET A 49 1.71 28.21 -36.96
CA MET A 49 2.42 27.23 -37.79
C MET A 49 1.96 27.20 -39.25
N LYS A 50 0.68 27.48 -39.53
CA LYS A 50 0.18 27.61 -40.91
C LYS A 50 0.62 28.94 -41.55
N GLY A 51 0.64 30.03 -40.78
CA GLY A 51 1.11 31.35 -41.23
C GLY A 51 2.58 31.34 -41.69
N LEU A 52 3.41 30.44 -41.13
CA LEU A 52 4.79 30.24 -41.58
C LEU A 52 4.91 29.87 -43.07
N ALA A 53 3.91 29.26 -43.69
CA ALA A 53 3.98 28.85 -45.10
C ALA A 53 4.21 30.04 -46.07
N GLN A 54 3.79 31.24 -45.68
CA GLN A 54 3.80 32.47 -46.50
C GLN A 54 5.12 33.25 -46.42
N LEU A 55 6.06 32.85 -45.55
CA LEU A 55 7.31 33.57 -45.30
C LEU A 55 8.49 33.08 -46.18
N SER A 56 9.53 33.91 -46.28
CA SER A 56 10.80 33.56 -46.92
C SER A 56 11.55 32.46 -46.15
N VAL A 57 12.51 31.78 -46.78
CA VAL A 57 13.22 30.63 -46.19
C VAL A 57 14.00 31.02 -44.93
N ASP A 58 14.63 32.19 -44.91
CA ASP A 58 15.39 32.68 -43.75
C ASP A 58 14.47 33.10 -42.58
N GLU A 59 13.35 33.77 -42.88
CA GLU A 59 12.37 34.15 -41.86
C GLU A 59 11.62 32.93 -41.28
N LYS A 60 11.36 31.91 -42.11
CA LYS A 60 10.80 30.62 -41.68
C LYS A 60 11.65 29.94 -40.61
N LYS A 61 12.98 29.98 -40.75
CA LYS A 61 13.90 29.32 -39.82
C LYS A 61 13.87 29.97 -38.43
N THR A 62 13.96 31.30 -38.39
CA THR A 62 13.97 32.06 -37.13
C THR A 62 12.60 32.02 -36.44
N ARG A 63 11.52 32.24 -37.19
CA ARG A 63 10.16 32.28 -36.63
C ARG A 63 9.65 30.88 -36.26
N GLY A 64 10.01 29.85 -37.01
CA GLY A 64 9.69 28.46 -36.68
C GLY A 64 10.37 27.98 -35.41
N ALA A 65 11.62 28.39 -35.18
CA ALA A 65 12.32 28.10 -33.93
C ALA A 65 11.61 28.76 -32.73
N ALA A 66 11.24 30.03 -32.83
CA ALA A 66 10.52 30.74 -31.77
C ALA A 66 9.14 30.12 -31.45
N ILE A 67 8.37 29.75 -32.47
CA ILE A 67 7.07 29.08 -32.29
C ILE A 67 7.23 27.70 -31.64
N ASN A 68 8.27 26.94 -31.98
CA ASN A 68 8.55 25.65 -31.34
C ASN A 68 8.90 25.80 -29.85
N VAL A 69 9.67 26.83 -29.49
CA VAL A 69 9.98 27.14 -28.07
C VAL A 69 8.69 27.49 -27.31
N ALA A 70 7.86 28.37 -27.86
CA ALA A 70 6.57 28.72 -27.26
C ALA A 70 5.65 27.48 -27.13
N LYS A 71 5.60 26.62 -28.15
CA LYS A 71 4.85 25.36 -28.11
C LYS A 71 5.32 24.45 -26.98
N GLN A 72 6.63 24.26 -26.83
CA GLN A 72 7.21 23.44 -25.76
C GLN A 72 6.86 23.99 -24.37
N ALA A 73 6.92 25.32 -24.19
CA ALA A 73 6.53 25.97 -22.94
C ALA A 73 5.05 25.73 -22.60
N ILE A 74 4.16 25.83 -23.60
CA ILE A 74 2.72 25.56 -23.43
C ILE A 74 2.48 24.08 -23.10
N GLU A 75 3.15 23.15 -23.77
CA GLU A 75 3.06 21.71 -23.47
C GLU A 75 3.57 21.37 -22.07
N ALA A 76 4.65 22.03 -21.63
CA ALA A 76 5.17 21.89 -20.27
C ALA A 76 4.17 22.40 -19.22
N ALA A 77 3.58 23.59 -19.43
CA ALA A 77 2.56 24.15 -18.54
C ALA A 77 1.30 23.26 -18.46
N LEU A 78 0.87 22.72 -19.59
CA LEU A 78 -0.24 21.77 -19.66
C LEU A 78 0.05 20.49 -18.86
N THR A 79 1.25 19.93 -19.02
CA THR A 79 1.66 18.71 -18.34
C THR A 79 1.76 18.93 -16.83
N ALA A 80 2.37 20.05 -16.40
CA ALA A 80 2.46 20.44 -15.01
C ALA A 80 1.08 20.59 -14.36
N ARG A 81 0.13 21.24 -15.04
CA ARG A 81 -1.24 21.38 -14.54
C ARG A 81 -1.96 20.04 -14.46
N ARG A 82 -1.80 19.17 -15.47
CA ARG A 82 -2.41 17.83 -15.46
C ARG A 82 -1.90 17.01 -14.28
N GLN A 83 -0.59 17.06 -14.01
CA GLN A 83 0.00 16.36 -12.88
C GLN A 83 -0.54 16.90 -11.55
N ALA A 84 -0.58 18.23 -11.38
CA ALA A 84 -1.11 18.85 -10.16
C ALA A 84 -2.57 18.47 -9.87
N LEU A 85 -3.42 18.35 -10.91
CA LEU A 85 -4.79 17.89 -10.76
C LEU A 85 -4.87 16.41 -10.36
N ALA A 86 -4.02 15.56 -10.94
CA ALA A 86 -3.95 14.14 -10.60
C ALA A 86 -3.47 13.93 -9.15
N ASP A 87 -2.42 14.65 -8.73
CA ASP A 87 -1.87 14.58 -7.37
C ASP A 87 -2.91 15.07 -6.34
N ALA A 88 -3.65 16.14 -6.65
CA ALA A 88 -4.70 16.65 -5.77
C ALA A 88 -5.89 15.69 -5.63
N ASP A 89 -6.20 14.92 -6.68
CA ASP A 89 -7.25 13.90 -6.63
C ASP A 89 -6.79 12.67 -5.84
N LEU A 90 -5.55 12.23 -6.05
CA LEU A 90 -4.92 11.15 -5.30
C LEU A 90 -4.86 11.46 -3.80
N GLU A 91 -4.39 12.66 -3.43
CA GLU A 91 -4.32 13.08 -2.02
C GLU A 91 -5.71 13.05 -1.35
N ARG A 92 -6.74 13.47 -2.08
CA ARG A 92 -8.12 13.42 -1.59
C ARG A 92 -8.59 11.99 -1.35
N GLN A 93 -8.25 11.06 -2.25
CA GLN A 93 -8.56 9.64 -2.11
C GLN A 93 -7.82 9.04 -0.90
N LEU A 94 -6.53 9.32 -0.77
CA LEU A 94 -5.71 8.84 0.35
C LEU A 94 -6.22 9.33 1.70
N GLN A 95 -6.64 10.59 1.80
CA GLN A 95 -7.22 11.14 3.03
C GLN A 95 -8.58 10.51 3.36
N ALA A 96 -9.40 10.19 2.36
CA ALA A 96 -10.68 9.52 2.55
C ALA A 96 -10.51 8.06 3.00
N GLU A 97 -9.42 7.41 2.58
CA GLU A 97 -9.08 6.02 2.92
C GLU A 97 -8.15 5.90 4.14
N ALA A 98 -7.84 7.00 4.81
CA ALA A 98 -6.97 7.00 5.98
C ALA A 98 -7.56 6.14 7.11
N LEU A 99 -6.85 5.07 7.47
CA LEU A 99 -7.23 4.12 8.51
C LEU A 99 -6.35 4.29 9.74
N ASP A 100 -6.93 4.15 10.93
CA ASP A 100 -6.17 4.01 12.17
C ASP A 100 -5.51 2.63 12.25
N VAL A 101 -4.19 2.61 12.03
CA VAL A 101 -3.36 1.40 12.05
C VAL A 101 -3.12 0.83 13.45
N THR A 102 -3.51 1.55 14.51
CA THR A 102 -3.34 1.11 15.91
C THR A 102 -4.49 0.25 16.41
N LEU A 103 -5.61 0.20 15.66
CA LEU A 103 -6.78 -0.58 16.05
C LEU A 103 -6.46 -2.08 16.06
N PRO A 104 -6.99 -2.82 17.06
CA PRO A 104 -6.82 -4.26 17.11
C PRO A 104 -7.44 -4.90 15.87
N GLY A 105 -6.64 -5.68 15.14
CA GLY A 105 -7.12 -6.45 14.00
C GLY A 105 -8.16 -7.49 14.39
N ARG A 106 -8.93 -7.98 13.41
CA ARG A 106 -9.84 -9.11 13.64
C ARG A 106 -9.03 -10.38 13.87
N GLN A 107 -8.99 -10.86 15.11
CA GLN A 107 -8.24 -12.04 15.51
C GLN A 107 -9.17 -13.18 15.93
N ARG A 108 -8.69 -14.42 15.75
CA ARG A 108 -9.26 -15.59 16.43
C ARG A 108 -8.58 -15.75 17.78
N GLY A 109 -9.30 -16.27 18.77
CA GLY A 109 -8.71 -16.58 20.07
C GLY A 109 -7.55 -17.57 19.96
N GLN A 110 -6.58 -17.44 20.85
CA GLN A 110 -5.50 -18.41 20.99
C GLN A 110 -5.97 -19.57 21.87
N GLY A 111 -5.61 -20.79 21.49
CA GLY A 111 -5.75 -21.96 22.36
C GLY A 111 -4.67 -21.97 23.45
N GLY A 112 -4.89 -22.76 24.49
CA GLY A 112 -3.91 -22.98 25.55
C GLY A 112 -3.93 -24.44 26.00
N LEU A 113 -2.80 -24.91 26.51
CA LEU A 113 -2.71 -26.22 27.15
C LEU A 113 -3.43 -26.21 28.49
N HIS A 114 -3.98 -27.36 28.88
CA HIS A 114 -4.61 -27.51 30.19
C HIS A 114 -3.55 -27.32 31.30
N PRO A 115 -3.87 -26.66 32.44
CA PRO A 115 -2.91 -26.42 33.51
C PRO A 115 -2.23 -27.69 34.05
N ILE A 116 -2.94 -28.83 34.06
CA ILE A 116 -2.37 -30.12 34.47
C ILE A 116 -1.31 -30.60 33.47
N SER A 117 -1.56 -30.47 32.16
CA SER A 117 -0.58 -30.82 31.12
C SER A 117 0.68 -29.96 31.26
N LEU A 118 0.53 -28.66 31.49
CA LEU A 118 1.65 -27.75 31.73
C LEU A 118 2.46 -28.14 32.97
N ALA A 119 1.79 -28.53 34.05
CA ALA A 119 2.45 -28.98 35.27
C ALA A 119 3.19 -30.32 35.05
N TRP A 120 2.57 -31.26 34.35
CA TRP A 120 3.14 -32.56 34.00
C TRP A 120 4.40 -32.39 33.15
N GLU A 121 4.31 -31.68 32.02
CA GLU A 121 5.46 -31.41 31.15
C GLU A 121 6.61 -30.74 31.91
N ARG A 122 6.29 -29.81 32.82
CA ARG A 122 7.31 -29.15 33.66
C ARG A 122 8.00 -30.13 34.60
N ILE A 123 7.27 -31.05 35.22
CA ILE A 123 7.85 -32.07 36.11
C ILE A 123 8.75 -33.00 35.30
N GLU A 124 8.28 -33.50 34.15
CA GLU A 124 9.08 -34.35 33.25
C GLU A 124 10.39 -33.67 32.84
N GLN A 125 10.34 -32.39 32.48
CA GLN A 125 11.55 -31.63 32.14
C GLN A 125 12.56 -31.56 33.29
N ILE A 126 12.08 -31.36 34.52
CA ILE A 126 12.96 -31.30 35.71
C ILE A 126 13.65 -32.65 35.91
N PHE A 127 12.91 -33.76 35.90
CA PHE A 127 13.50 -35.09 36.11
C PHE A 127 14.33 -35.59 34.93
N GLY A 128 13.93 -35.26 33.70
CA GLY A 128 14.71 -35.52 32.49
C GLY A 128 16.07 -34.84 32.54
N SER A 129 16.16 -33.62 33.10
CA SER A 129 17.44 -32.93 33.30
C SER A 129 18.39 -33.64 34.28
N MET A 130 17.86 -34.53 35.11
CA MET A 130 18.61 -35.37 36.05
C MET A 130 18.94 -36.77 35.48
N GLY A 131 18.53 -37.06 34.24
CA GLY A 131 18.79 -38.33 33.56
C GLY A 131 17.75 -39.42 33.80
N PHE A 132 16.55 -39.06 34.25
CA PHE A 132 15.42 -39.99 34.35
C PHE A 132 14.67 -40.08 33.01
N ASP A 133 14.17 -41.27 32.68
CA ASP A 133 13.30 -41.51 31.53
C ASP A 133 11.81 -41.47 31.95
N VAL A 134 10.94 -41.14 30.99
CA VAL A 134 9.48 -41.16 31.17
C VAL A 134 8.95 -42.55 30.80
N ALA A 135 8.06 -43.10 31.64
CA ALA A 135 7.40 -44.37 31.39
C ALA A 135 5.90 -44.26 31.72
N ASP A 136 5.06 -44.71 30.78
CA ASP A 136 3.60 -44.78 30.92
C ASP A 136 3.13 -46.22 31.12
N GLY A 137 1.94 -46.36 31.71
CA GLY A 137 1.29 -47.65 31.97
C GLY A 137 -0.23 -47.61 31.72
N PRO A 138 -0.91 -48.76 31.78
CA PRO A 138 -2.36 -48.81 31.62
C PRO A 138 -3.07 -48.17 32.81
N GLU A 139 -4.23 -47.54 32.57
CA GLU A 139 -5.06 -46.96 33.64
C GLU A 139 -5.82 -48.01 34.46
N ILE A 140 -6.12 -49.17 33.84
CA ILE A 140 -6.74 -50.32 34.51
C ILE A 140 -5.65 -51.35 34.76
N GLU A 141 -5.40 -51.63 36.04
CA GLU A 141 -4.31 -52.49 36.49
C GLU A 141 -4.79 -53.72 37.28
N SER A 142 -3.93 -54.75 37.33
CA SER A 142 -4.20 -55.97 38.11
C SER A 142 -3.87 -55.81 39.60
N ASP A 143 -4.51 -56.61 40.46
CA ASP A 143 -4.23 -56.64 41.91
C ASP A 143 -2.75 -56.91 42.23
N TRP A 144 -2.09 -57.70 41.39
CA TRP A 144 -0.68 -58.01 41.57
C TRP A 144 0.20 -56.76 41.43
N PHE A 145 0.05 -56.00 40.34
CA PHE A 145 0.89 -54.83 40.06
C PHE A 145 0.57 -53.63 40.96
N ASN A 146 -0.71 -53.40 41.27
CA ASN A 146 -1.11 -52.25 42.07
C ASN A 146 -0.90 -52.45 43.58
N PHE A 147 -0.87 -53.71 44.06
CA PHE A 147 -0.78 -53.98 45.51
C PHE A 147 0.24 -55.06 45.89
N THR A 148 0.12 -56.28 45.38
CA THR A 148 0.90 -57.42 45.91
C THR A 148 2.40 -57.22 45.71
N ALA A 149 2.82 -56.81 44.53
CA ALA A 149 4.22 -56.57 44.19
C ALA A 149 4.85 -55.39 44.96
N LEU A 150 4.01 -54.47 45.46
CA LEU A 150 4.42 -53.30 46.25
C LEU A 150 4.45 -53.59 47.76
N GLY A 151 4.26 -54.85 48.18
CA GLY A 151 4.32 -55.26 49.58
C GLY A 151 3.02 -55.11 50.36
N ASN A 152 1.89 -54.85 49.69
CA ASN A 152 0.57 -54.72 50.32
C ASN A 152 -0.19 -56.06 50.24
N PRO A 153 -0.26 -56.88 51.31
CA PRO A 153 -0.99 -58.15 51.30
C PRO A 153 -2.53 -57.94 51.25
N PRO A 154 -3.33 -58.99 50.97
CA PRO A 154 -4.79 -58.89 50.80
C PRO A 154 -5.55 -58.21 51.95
N ASN A 155 -5.09 -58.36 53.19
CA ASN A 155 -5.73 -57.79 54.37
C ASN A 155 -5.18 -56.40 54.76
N HIS A 156 -4.37 -55.77 53.91
CA HIS A 156 -3.78 -54.46 54.19
C HIS A 156 -4.82 -53.34 54.09
N PRO A 157 -4.89 -52.38 55.05
CA PRO A 157 -5.86 -51.28 55.00
C PRO A 157 -5.82 -50.46 53.70
N ALA A 158 -4.65 -50.37 53.04
CA ALA A 158 -4.51 -49.68 51.75
C ALA A 158 -5.21 -50.36 50.56
N ARG A 159 -5.72 -51.60 50.73
CA ARG A 159 -6.56 -52.30 49.73
C ARG A 159 -8.06 -52.12 49.96
N SER A 160 -8.45 -51.28 50.91
CA SER A 160 -9.87 -51.07 51.23
C SER A 160 -10.64 -50.55 50.02
N MET A 161 -11.86 -51.08 49.81
CA MET A 161 -12.72 -50.72 48.67
C MET A 161 -13.18 -49.24 48.66
N GLN A 162 -12.87 -48.45 49.68
CA GLN A 162 -13.38 -47.09 49.79
C GLN A 162 -12.78 -46.13 48.76
N ASP A 163 -11.59 -46.44 48.22
CA ASP A 163 -10.86 -45.56 47.29
C ASP A 163 -10.31 -46.29 46.04
N THR A 164 -10.69 -47.56 45.81
CA THR A 164 -10.30 -48.33 44.61
C THR A 164 -11.53 -48.75 43.81
N PHE A 165 -11.56 -48.40 42.52
CA PHE A 165 -12.58 -48.86 41.59
C PHE A 165 -12.18 -50.24 41.04
N TYR A 166 -12.96 -51.27 41.38
CA TYR A 166 -12.83 -52.62 40.82
C TYR A 166 -13.76 -52.76 39.61
N VAL A 167 -13.24 -53.34 38.52
CA VAL A 167 -13.92 -53.53 37.23
C VAL A 167 -14.04 -55.01 36.92
#